data_AF-A0A418QAM0-F1
#
_entry.id   AF-A0A418QAM0-F1
#
_cell.length_a   1.000
_cell.length_b   1.000
_cell.length_c   1.000
_cell.angle_alpha   90.00
_cell.angle_beta   90.00
_cell.angle_gamma   90.00
#
_symmetry.space_group_name_H-M   'P 1'
#
loop_
_entity.id
_entity.type
_entity.pdbx_description
1 polymer ?
#
loop_
_entity_poly.entity_id
_entity_poly.type
_entity_poly.pdbx_seq_one_letter_code
_entity_poly.pdbx_strand_id
1 'polypeptide(L)'
;MSTRGSAAPAREGNVDNNARRTNLFDLTQDFDLLFDAVEQDWQEQALCAQTDPEAFFPEKGGSTREAKRICQACQVRDECLEFALEHDERFGIWGGLSERERRRLKKRLG
;
A
#
# COMPACT_ATOMS: atom_id res chain seq x y z
N MET A 1 21.63 -14.08 -26.51
CA MET A 1 20.72 -15.15 -26.06
C MET A 1 19.34 -14.53 -25.85
N SER A 2 18.44 -14.81 -26.79
CA SER A 2 16.99 -14.64 -26.64
C SER A 2 16.53 -15.52 -25.47
N THR A 3 15.62 -15.13 -24.58
CA THR A 3 14.17 -15.18 -24.79
C THR A 3 13.39 -14.34 -23.76
N ARG A 4 12.22 -13.87 -24.22
CA ARG A 4 11.11 -13.21 -23.51
C ARG A 4 10.48 -14.11 -22.43
N GLY A 5 9.70 -13.51 -21.52
CA GLY A 5 8.80 -14.25 -20.64
C GLY A 5 7.88 -13.41 -19.74
N SER A 6 7.21 -12.37 -20.28
CA SER A 6 5.98 -11.83 -19.66
C SER A 6 4.83 -12.81 -19.87
N ALA A 7 4.10 -13.15 -18.81
CA ALA A 7 2.72 -13.64 -18.90
C ALA A 7 2.03 -13.48 -17.53
N ALA A 8 1.25 -12.40 -17.37
CA ALA A 8 0.16 -12.38 -16.40
C ALA A 8 -1.06 -13.09 -17.03
N PRO A 9 -1.85 -13.88 -16.27
CA PRO A 9 -3.01 -14.55 -16.83
C PRO A 9 -4.17 -13.56 -17.04
N ALA A 10 -4.73 -13.56 -18.25
CA ALA A 10 -5.99 -12.91 -18.56
C ALA A 10 -7.14 -13.65 -17.85
N ARG A 11 -7.95 -12.93 -17.07
CA ARG A 11 -9.23 -13.40 -16.56
C ARG A 11 -10.33 -12.88 -17.50
N GLU A 12 -10.86 -13.75 -18.34
CA GLU A 12 -12.07 -13.48 -19.12
C GLU A 12 -13.29 -13.71 -18.22
N GLY A 13 -13.95 -12.63 -17.82
CA GLY A 13 -15.25 -12.67 -17.15
C GLY A 13 -16.37 -12.46 -18.17
N ASN A 14 -17.18 -13.48 -18.39
CA ASN A 14 -18.42 -13.40 -19.18
C ASN A 14 -19.47 -12.61 -18.38
N VAL A 15 -19.98 -11.51 -18.93
CA VAL A 15 -21.05 -10.71 -18.32
C VAL A 15 -22.34 -10.89 -19.12
N ASP A 16 -23.23 -11.71 -18.59
CA ASP A 16 -24.60 -11.86 -19.10
C ASP A 16 -25.41 -10.60 -18.80
N ASN A 17 -25.81 -9.91 -19.86
CA ASN A 17 -26.50 -8.63 -19.79
C ASN A 17 -28.02 -8.86 -19.66
N ASN A 18 -28.53 -8.93 -18.42
CA ASN A 18 -29.98 -8.97 -18.14
C ASN A 18 -30.38 -7.81 -17.22
N ALA A 19 -30.67 -6.67 -17.84
CA ALA A 19 -31.22 -5.48 -17.20
C ALA A 19 -32.57 -5.78 -16.51
N ARG A 20 -32.62 -5.77 -15.18
CA ARG A 20 -33.88 -5.80 -14.41
C ARG A 20 -33.82 -5.02 -13.09
N ARG A 21 -34.53 -3.88 -13.07
CA ARG A 21 -35.11 -3.15 -11.91
C ARG A 21 -34.10 -2.58 -10.91
N THR A 22 -33.86 -1.27 -10.99
CA THR A 22 -33.11 -0.48 -10.00
C THR A 22 -33.79 -0.55 -8.63
N ASN A 23 -33.24 -1.36 -7.73
CA ASN A 23 -33.59 -1.35 -6.31
C ASN A 23 -32.75 -0.28 -5.61
N LEU A 24 -33.34 0.43 -4.65
CA LEU A 24 -32.63 1.44 -3.84
C LEU A 24 -31.47 0.83 -3.02
N PHE A 25 -31.50 -0.49 -2.81
CA PHE A 25 -30.44 -1.30 -2.18
C PHE A 25 -29.20 -1.51 -3.06
N ASP A 26 -29.34 -1.34 -4.38
CA ASP A 26 -28.28 -1.55 -5.38
C ASP A 26 -27.27 -0.38 -5.34
N LEU A 27 -27.77 0.85 -5.14
CA LEU A 27 -26.94 2.05 -5.05
C LEU A 27 -26.04 2.11 -3.82
N THR A 28 -26.43 1.46 -2.71
CA THR A 28 -25.56 1.34 -1.53
C THR A 28 -24.43 0.33 -1.75
N GLN A 29 -24.69 -0.77 -2.47
CA GLN A 29 -23.64 -1.74 -2.81
C GLN A 29 -22.63 -1.17 -3.81
N ASP A 30 -23.09 -0.37 -4.77
CA ASP A 30 -22.21 0.36 -5.69
C ASP A 30 -21.32 1.37 -4.94
N PHE A 31 -21.83 2.00 -3.89
CA PHE A 31 -21.10 2.97 -3.09
C PHE A 31 -20.05 2.33 -2.18
N ASP A 32 -20.37 1.19 -1.55
CA ASP A 32 -19.42 0.42 -0.74
C ASP A 32 -18.26 -0.13 -1.61
N LEU A 33 -18.56 -0.62 -2.81
CA LEU A 33 -17.53 -1.08 -3.76
C LEU A 33 -16.66 0.08 -4.29
N LEU A 34 -17.23 1.27 -4.47
CA LEU A 34 -16.49 2.49 -4.82
C LEU A 34 -15.60 2.97 -3.66
N PHE A 35 -16.08 2.88 -2.42
CA PHE A 35 -15.30 3.24 -1.23
C PHE A 35 -14.12 2.29 -1.00
N ASP A 36 -14.33 0.98 -1.12
CA ASP A 36 -13.27 -0.03 -1.02
C ASP A 36 -12.22 0.12 -2.13
N ALA A 37 -12.61 0.56 -3.32
CA ALA A 37 -11.68 0.85 -4.41
C ALA A 37 -10.81 2.08 -4.11
N VAL A 38 -11.35 3.10 -3.44
CA VAL A 38 -10.59 4.31 -3.07
C VAL A 38 -9.59 4.02 -1.95
N GLU A 39 -9.87 3.06 -1.06
CA GLU A 39 -8.93 2.66 0.01
C GLU A 39 -7.66 1.95 -0.52
N GLN A 40 -7.66 1.41 -1.73
CA GLN A 40 -6.53 0.62 -2.26
C GLN A 40 -5.44 1.42 -2.97
N ASP A 41 -5.61 2.73 -3.19
CA ASP A 41 -4.71 3.54 -4.02
C ASP A 41 -3.60 4.29 -3.26
N TRP A 42 -3.50 4.13 -1.94
CA TRP A 42 -2.52 4.90 -1.17
C TRP A 42 -1.07 4.57 -1.54
N GLN A 43 -0.79 3.32 -1.94
CA GLN A 43 0.56 2.90 -2.35
C GLN A 43 1.02 3.61 -3.63
N GLU A 44 0.10 3.85 -4.58
CA GLU A 44 0.40 4.57 -5.82
C GLU A 44 0.69 6.05 -5.57
N GLN A 45 0.11 6.61 -4.51
CA GLN A 45 0.31 7.98 -4.07
C GLN A 45 1.56 8.16 -3.18
N ALA A 46 2.27 7.08 -2.87
CA ALA A 46 3.42 7.12 -1.97
C ALA A 46 4.61 7.87 -2.60
N LEU A 47 5.05 8.94 -1.93
CA LEU A 47 6.19 9.74 -2.39
C LEU A 47 7.48 8.90 -2.51
N CYS A 48 7.64 7.86 -1.68
CA CYS A 48 8.82 7.01 -1.71
C CYS A 48 9.00 6.27 -3.05
N ALA A 49 7.91 5.95 -3.76
CA ALA A 49 7.96 5.30 -5.07
C ALA A 49 8.61 6.19 -6.16
N GLN A 50 8.72 7.50 -5.91
CA GLN A 50 9.34 8.48 -6.81
C GLN A 50 10.79 8.78 -6.45
N THR A 51 11.36 8.07 -5.47
CA THR A 51 12.71 8.29 -4.94
C THR A 51 13.54 7.01 -5.03
N ASP A 52 14.79 7.06 -4.58
CA ASP A 52 15.66 5.89 -4.55
C ASP A 52 15.15 4.83 -3.54
N PRO A 53 14.74 3.63 -3.99
CA PRO A 53 14.24 2.59 -3.11
C PRO A 53 15.29 2.05 -2.13
N GLU A 54 16.59 2.14 -2.45
CA GLU A 54 17.66 1.66 -1.54
C GLU A 54 17.70 2.45 -0.22
N ALA A 55 17.29 3.73 -0.26
CA ALA A 55 17.21 4.55 0.95
C ALA A 55 16.21 4.00 1.98
N PHE A 56 15.15 3.32 1.53
CA PHE A 56 14.08 2.77 2.38
C PHE A 56 14.40 1.38 2.90
N PHE A 57 15.34 0.67 2.27
CA PHE A 57 15.83 -0.65 2.68
C PHE A 57 17.34 -0.63 2.96
N PRO A 58 17.80 0.14 3.96
CA PRO A 58 19.22 0.27 4.23
C PRO A 58 19.81 -1.04 4.72
N GLU A 59 21.03 -1.34 4.28
CA GLU A 59 21.84 -2.43 4.81
C GLU A 59 22.15 -2.25 6.31
N LYS A 60 22.69 -3.29 6.95
CA LYS A 60 23.05 -3.25 8.38
C LYS A 60 24.02 -2.09 8.66
N GLY A 61 23.55 -1.06 9.37
CA GLY A 61 24.35 0.13 9.70
C GLY A 61 24.19 1.31 8.74
N GLY A 62 23.38 1.17 7.68
CA GLY A 62 23.03 2.24 6.76
C GLY A 62 22.23 3.37 7.42
N SER A 63 22.28 4.55 6.81
CA SER A 63 21.56 5.73 7.31
C SER A 63 20.07 5.62 7.01
N THR A 64 19.24 5.84 8.03
CA THR A 64 17.77 5.91 7.89
C THR A 64 17.27 7.35 7.74
N ARG A 65 18.17 8.34 7.78
CA ARG A 65 17.79 9.77 7.85
C ARG A 65 17.10 10.25 6.59
N GLU A 66 17.56 9.80 5.43
CA GLU A 66 17.02 10.18 4.12
C GLU A 66 15.58 9.71 3.97
N ALA A 67 15.37 8.39 4.07
CA ALA A 67 14.03 7.80 3.98
C ALA A 67 13.05 8.40 4.99
N LYS A 68 13.49 8.66 6.23
CA LYS A 68 12.63 9.30 7.23
C LYS A 68 12.20 10.71 6.84
N ARG A 69 13.10 11.50 6.23
CA ARG A 69 12.77 12.84 5.77
C ARG A 69 11.77 12.79 4.61
N ILE A 70 11.95 11.86 3.67
CA ILE A 70 11.02 11.65 2.55
C ILE A 70 9.64 11.21 3.10
N CYS A 71 9.61 10.24 4.02
CA CYS A 71 8.35 9.82 4.66
C CYS A 71 7.62 10.95 5.37
N GLN A 72 8.33 11.92 5.98
CA GLN A 72 7.69 13.06 6.65
C GLN A 72 6.93 13.97 5.70
N ALA A 73 7.35 14.05 4.43
CA ALA A 73 6.70 14.81 3.38
C ALA A 73 5.65 13.99 2.60
N CYS A 74 5.51 12.69 2.89
CA CYS A 74 4.59 11.81 2.19
C CYS A 74 3.16 12.00 2.71
N GLN A 75 2.19 12.16 1.80
CA GLN A 75 0.78 12.37 2.18
C GLN A 75 0.14 11.11 2.78
N VAL A 76 0.52 9.92 2.27
CA VAL A 76 -0.01 8.61 2.68
C VAL A 76 0.76 7.98 3.85
N ARG A 77 1.40 8.80 4.68
CA ARG A 77 2.34 8.33 5.71
C ARG A 77 1.62 7.50 6.78
N ASP A 78 0.43 7.91 7.15
CA ASP A 78 -0.28 7.34 8.29
C ASP A 78 -0.92 5.99 7.88
N GLU A 79 -1.48 5.89 6.68
CA GLU A 79 -1.95 4.66 6.03
C GLU A 79 -0.80 3.66 5.84
N CYS A 80 0.36 4.14 5.38
CA CYS A 80 1.57 3.33 5.25
C CYS A 80 2.04 2.77 6.59
N LEU A 81 1.91 3.55 7.67
CA LEU A 81 2.29 3.10 9.01
C LEU A 81 1.32 2.04 9.54
N GLU A 82 0.03 2.28 9.38
CA GLU A 82 -1.04 1.36 9.80
C GLU A 82 -0.85 0.00 9.13
N PHE A 83 -0.73 -0.02 7.80
CA PHE A 83 -0.43 -1.23 7.04
C PHE A 83 0.79 -1.97 7.58
N ALA A 84 1.89 -1.27 7.84
CA ALA A 84 3.11 -1.89 8.34
C ALA A 84 2.98 -2.46 9.76
N LEU A 85 2.07 -1.94 10.59
CA LEU A 85 1.80 -2.45 11.94
C LEU A 85 0.91 -3.68 11.92
N GLU A 86 -0.10 -3.68 11.04
CA GLU A 86 -1.05 -4.78 10.83
C GLU A 86 -0.38 -6.00 10.19
N HIS A 87 0.41 -5.78 9.15
CA HIS A 87 1.11 -6.83 8.39
C HIS A 87 2.44 -7.27 9.04
N ASP A 88 2.82 -6.66 10.17
CA ASP A 88 4.07 -6.93 10.89
C ASP A 88 5.30 -6.82 9.98
N GLU A 89 5.34 -5.80 9.11
CA GLU A 89 6.42 -5.60 8.16
C GLU A 89 7.77 -5.51 8.88
N ARG A 90 8.72 -6.37 8.47
CA ARG A 90 9.96 -6.62 9.23
C ARG A 90 11.16 -5.83 8.74
N PHE A 91 11.12 -5.36 7.51
CA PHE A 91 12.27 -4.70 6.87
C PHE A 91 11.90 -3.28 6.45
N GLY A 92 12.94 -2.46 6.29
CA GLY A 92 12.81 -1.11 5.76
C GLY A 92 12.09 -0.09 6.65
N ILE A 93 11.95 1.10 6.09
CA ILE A 93 11.31 2.27 6.68
C ILE A 93 9.87 2.37 6.16
N TRP A 94 8.91 2.33 7.08
CA TRP A 94 7.47 2.43 6.79
C TRP A 94 6.87 3.51 7.66
N GLY A 95 6.04 4.39 7.08
CA GLY A 95 5.43 5.49 7.82
C GLY A 95 6.44 6.41 8.54
N GLY A 96 7.68 6.48 8.05
CA GLY A 96 8.77 7.22 8.70
C GLY A 96 9.39 6.53 9.92
N LEU A 97 9.06 5.26 10.18
CA LEU A 97 9.60 4.47 11.29
C LEU A 97 10.40 3.27 10.78
N SER A 98 11.52 2.98 11.45
CA SER A 98 12.24 1.71 11.30
C SER A 98 11.52 0.56 11.98
N GLU A 99 11.83 -0.69 11.62
CA GLU A 99 11.34 -1.90 12.29
C GLU A 99 11.45 -1.80 13.83
N ARG A 100 12.61 -1.35 14.33
CA ARG A 100 12.85 -1.20 15.78
C ARG A 100 11.93 -0.18 16.42
N GLU A 101 11.60 0.90 15.71
CA GLU A 101 10.68 1.94 16.19
C GLU A 101 9.23 1.46 16.13
N ARG A 102 8.82 0.79 15.06
CA ARG A 102 7.48 0.17 14.96
C ARG A 102 7.25 -0.84 16.08
N ARG A 103 8.23 -1.69 16.39
CA ARG A 103 8.16 -2.62 17.54
C ARG A 103 7.99 -1.91 18.88
N ARG A 104 8.65 -0.77 19.08
CA ARG A 104 8.47 0.03 20.31
C ARG A 104 7.10 0.70 20.35
N LEU A 105 6.59 1.14 19.21
CA LEU A 105 5.26 1.73 19.08
C LEU A 105 4.16 0.69 19.38
N LYS A 106 4.23 -0.50 18.77
CA LYS A 106 3.30 -1.61 19.00
C LYS A 106 3.22 -2.01 20.48
N LYS A 107 4.37 -2.02 21.18
CA LYS A 107 4.46 -2.26 22.64
C LYS A 107 3.86 -1.16 23.52
N ARG A 108 3.66 0.05 22.99
CA ARG A 108 3.02 1.15 23.72
C ARG A 108 1.51 1.21 23.50
N LEU A 109 1.03 0.63 22.39
CA LEU A 109 -0.38 0.62 22.01
C LEU A 109 -1.13 -0.60 22.56
N GLY A 110 -0.43 -1.71 22.82
CA GLY A 110 -0.93 -2.84 23.60
C GLY A 110 -0.54 -2.75 25.07
#